data_AF-A0A1Y1KD05-F1
#
_entry.id   AF-A0A1Y1KD05-F1
#
_cell.length_a   1.000
_cell.length_b   1.000
_cell.length_c   1.000
_cell.angle_alpha   90.00
_cell.angle_beta   90.00
_cell.angle_gamma   90.00
#
_symmetry.space_group_name_H-M   'P 1'
#
loop_
_entity.id
_entity.type
_entity.pdbx_description
1 polymer ?
#
loop_
_entity_poly.entity_id
_entity_poly.type
_entity_poly.pdbx_seq_one_letter_code
_entity_poly.pdbx_strand_id
1 'polypeptide(L)'
;LDGYKIVIHHPSESPQYDQRYFLLPQNELVSVAVKPKMLRTSPEIQKYAAKDRKCFLDYERQLRFFKVYDQQNCLSECLTNYSYAKCDCVGFYMPHSRGTPICGPGSAECLRTAKNEFFIADSELQLENYKKEVSLRMDSMSGVPRERKQFRKVAKPKCNCLPSCHSLSYDVETSQIKWNWHNDFKYSGETINSTTSGISRLRVYFKDWQFMSSERNELYGESEFWANCGGLFG
;
A
#
# COMPACT_ATOMS: atom_id res chain seq x y z
N LEU A 1 18.84 12.63 13.77
CA LEU A 1 17.82 11.86 14.50
C LEU A 1 18.43 10.49 14.72
N ASP A 2 18.85 10.21 15.94
CA ASP A 2 19.52 8.95 16.26
C ASP A 2 18.46 7.95 16.71
N GLY A 3 18.28 6.89 15.93
CA GLY A 3 17.24 5.90 16.14
C GLY A 3 16.94 5.09 14.90
N TYR A 4 15.95 4.22 15.00
CA TYR A 4 15.57 3.28 13.95
C TYR A 4 14.20 3.64 13.38
N LYS A 5 14.03 3.50 12.07
CA LYS A 5 12.71 3.49 11.43
C LYS A 5 12.20 2.06 11.41
N ILE A 6 11.01 1.85 11.93
CA ILE A 6 10.38 0.53 11.98
C ILE A 6 9.09 0.58 11.16
N VAL A 7 8.89 -0.47 10.36
CA VAL A 7 7.73 -0.65 9.49
C VAL A 7 7.11 -2.00 9.84
N ILE A 8 5.78 -2.03 9.98
CA ILE A 8 4.99 -3.26 10.15
C ILE A 8 4.14 -3.39 8.89
N HIS A 9 4.24 -4.52 8.19
CA HIS A 9 3.59 -4.77 6.92
C HIS A 9 3.18 -6.25 6.79
N HIS A 10 2.40 -6.56 5.76
CA HIS A 10 2.00 -7.93 5.45
C HIS A 10 3.21 -8.76 4.95
N PRO A 11 3.36 -10.04 5.32
CA PRO A 11 4.51 -10.86 4.94
C PRO A 11 4.69 -11.06 3.42
N SER A 12 3.62 -10.93 2.64
CA SER A 12 3.67 -11.02 1.17
C SER A 12 4.07 -9.71 0.49
N GLU A 13 4.24 -8.63 1.23
CA GLU A 13 4.62 -7.31 0.72
C GLU A 13 6.09 -7.01 1.02
N SER A 14 6.73 -6.22 0.15
CA SER A 14 8.04 -5.64 0.45
C SER A 14 7.89 -4.37 1.31
N PRO A 15 8.70 -4.18 2.37
CA PRO A 15 8.60 -3.00 3.22
C PRO A 15 8.86 -1.72 2.40
N GLN A 16 7.88 -0.81 2.40
CA GLN A 16 8.02 0.54 1.83
C GLN A 16 8.29 1.54 2.96
N TYR A 17 9.52 2.05 3.04
CA TYR A 17 9.98 2.91 4.14
C TYR A 17 9.55 4.37 4.05
N ASP A 18 8.88 4.75 2.97
CA ASP A 18 8.53 6.14 2.66
C ASP A 18 7.14 6.56 3.16
N GLN A 19 6.24 5.61 3.47
CA GLN A 19 4.83 5.95 3.71
C GLN A 19 4.25 5.49 5.06
N ARG A 20 4.83 4.50 5.77
CA ARG A 20 4.25 3.96 7.02
C ARG A 20 5.32 3.44 8.01
N TYR A 21 6.09 4.36 8.59
CA TYR A 21 7.08 4.01 9.63
C TYR A 21 6.80 4.75 10.94
N PHE A 22 7.23 4.14 12.05
CA PHE A 22 7.40 4.83 13.32
C PHE A 22 8.88 4.83 13.71
N LEU A 23 9.24 5.74 14.62
CA LEU A 23 10.61 5.91 15.07
C LEU A 23 10.81 5.20 16.41
N LEU A 24 11.95 4.53 16.55
CA LEU A 24 12.49 4.03 17.80
C LEU A 24 13.72 4.88 18.16
N PRO A 25 13.57 5.88 19.04
CA PRO A 25 14.68 6.71 19.48
C PRO A 25 15.70 5.92 20.30
N GLN A 26 16.90 6.47 20.42
CA GLN A 26 17.93 5.93 21.31
C GLN A 26 17.55 6.09 22.80
N ASN A 27 17.93 5.12 23.64
CA ASN A 27 17.68 5.12 25.10
C ASN A 27 16.19 5.16 25.50
N GLU A 28 15.32 4.73 24.59
CA GLU A 28 13.89 4.61 24.83
C GLU A 28 13.42 3.17 24.66
N LEU A 29 12.40 2.83 25.44
CA LEU A 29 11.61 1.64 25.26
C LEU A 29 10.32 2.05 24.56
N VAL A 30 10.11 1.51 23.36
CA VAL A 30 8.87 1.68 22.60
C VAL A 30 8.10 0.38 22.62
N SER A 31 6.89 0.43 23.18
CA SER A 31 5.92 -0.64 23.13
C SER A 31 4.94 -0.39 22.00
N VAL A 32 4.68 -1.41 21.21
CA VAL A 32 3.96 -1.35 19.94
C VAL A 32 2.83 -2.36 20.01
N ALA A 33 1.60 -1.84 20.16
CA ALA A 33 0.39 -2.64 20.10
C ALA A 33 -0.10 -2.72 18.66
N VAL A 34 -0.14 -3.93 18.11
CA VAL A 34 -0.54 -4.22 16.74
C VAL A 34 -1.99 -4.68 16.71
N LYS A 35 -2.80 -4.07 15.87
CA LYS A 35 -4.20 -4.45 15.63
C LYS A 35 -4.40 -4.85 14.17
N PRO A 36 -4.59 -6.15 13.88
CA PRO A 36 -4.91 -6.62 12.53
C PRO A 36 -6.27 -6.09 12.09
N LYS A 37 -6.35 -5.63 10.84
CA LYS A 37 -7.57 -5.28 10.12
C LYS A 37 -7.68 -6.18 8.91
N MET A 38 -8.67 -7.06 8.93
CA MET A 38 -8.94 -7.98 7.85
C MET A 38 -10.25 -7.61 7.14
N LEU A 39 -10.19 -7.45 5.82
CA LEU A 39 -11.36 -7.34 4.97
C LEU A 39 -11.47 -8.61 4.12
N ARG A 40 -12.66 -9.21 4.10
CA ARG A 40 -12.97 -10.36 3.27
C ARG A 40 -14.13 -10.03 2.34
N THR A 41 -14.18 -10.72 1.21
CA THR A 41 -15.28 -10.64 0.26
C THR A 41 -16.04 -11.95 0.28
N SER A 42 -17.37 -11.86 0.38
CA SER A 42 -18.24 -13.04 0.48
C SER A 42 -18.20 -13.90 -0.79
N PRO A 43 -18.49 -15.22 -0.71
CA PRO A 43 -18.53 -16.10 -1.88
C PRO A 43 -19.50 -15.65 -2.98
N GLU A 44 -20.57 -14.96 -2.61
CA GLU A 44 -21.57 -14.42 -3.54
C GLU A 44 -20.96 -13.31 -4.39
N ILE A 45 -20.24 -12.37 -3.78
CA ILE A 45 -19.53 -11.30 -4.51
C ILE A 45 -18.38 -11.85 -5.35
N GLN A 46 -17.72 -12.94 -4.93
CA GLN A 46 -16.61 -13.54 -5.69
C GLN A 46 -17.02 -14.05 -7.08
N LYS A 47 -18.32 -14.24 -7.34
CA LYS A 47 -18.85 -14.65 -8.64
C LYS A 47 -18.89 -13.50 -9.66
N TYR A 48 -18.97 -12.24 -9.21
CA TYR A 48 -19.00 -11.07 -10.09
C TYR A 48 -17.63 -10.82 -10.71
N ALA A 49 -17.57 -10.26 -11.92
CA ALA A 49 -16.29 -9.95 -12.56
C ALA A 49 -15.48 -8.91 -11.77
N ALA A 50 -14.14 -9.00 -11.80
CA ALA A 50 -13.22 -8.09 -11.11
C ALA A 50 -13.54 -6.60 -11.32
N LYS A 51 -14.00 -6.24 -12.53
CA LYS A 51 -14.38 -4.88 -12.90
C LYS A 51 -15.59 -4.36 -12.11
N ASP A 52 -16.56 -5.22 -11.83
CA ASP A 52 -17.82 -4.84 -11.16
C ASP A 52 -17.62 -4.77 -9.65
N ARG A 53 -16.88 -5.73 -9.08
CA ARG A 53 -16.50 -5.71 -7.66
C ARG A 53 -15.39 -4.71 -7.32
N LYS A 54 -14.67 -4.21 -8.34
CA LYS A 54 -13.57 -3.23 -8.26
C LYS A 54 -12.38 -3.72 -7.43
N CYS A 55 -12.15 -5.04 -7.40
CA CYS A 55 -11.02 -5.67 -6.71
C CYS A 55 -10.61 -6.97 -7.44
N PHE A 56 -9.37 -7.39 -7.26
CA PHE A 56 -8.89 -8.68 -7.75
C PHE A 56 -8.86 -9.75 -6.66
N LEU A 57 -9.23 -10.97 -7.04
CA LEU A 57 -8.90 -12.16 -6.26
C LEU A 57 -7.49 -12.64 -6.63
N ASP A 58 -6.86 -13.37 -5.71
CA ASP A 58 -5.46 -13.79 -5.82
C ASP A 58 -5.12 -14.53 -7.13
N TYR A 59 -6.09 -15.26 -7.68
CA TYR A 59 -5.93 -16.06 -8.89
C TYR A 59 -6.23 -15.30 -10.19
N GLU A 60 -6.86 -14.13 -10.14
CA GLU A 60 -7.25 -13.40 -11.35
C GLU A 60 -6.11 -12.61 -11.96
N ARG A 61 -5.13 -12.25 -11.14
CA ARG A 61 -4.01 -11.46 -11.57
C ARG A 61 -2.72 -11.93 -10.92
N GLN A 62 -1.90 -12.58 -11.73
CA GLN A 62 -0.56 -12.97 -11.33
C GLN A 62 0.41 -11.82 -11.54
N LEU A 63 1.31 -11.65 -10.58
CA LEU A 63 2.43 -10.73 -10.62
C LEU A 63 3.68 -11.49 -11.06
N ARG A 64 4.64 -10.80 -11.68
CA ARG A 64 5.84 -11.44 -12.23
C ARG A 64 6.85 -11.81 -11.14
N PHE A 65 6.97 -10.98 -10.12
CA PHE A 65 7.99 -11.04 -9.07
C PHE A 65 7.41 -11.41 -7.70
N PHE A 66 6.10 -11.22 -7.50
CA PHE A 66 5.41 -11.54 -6.26
C PHE A 66 4.46 -12.73 -6.43
N LYS A 67 4.39 -13.61 -5.42
CA LYS A 67 3.54 -14.81 -5.44
C LYS A 67 2.07 -14.52 -5.16
N VAL A 68 1.79 -13.52 -4.34
CA VAL A 68 0.44 -13.15 -3.91
C VAL A 68 0.14 -11.75 -4.45
N TYR A 69 -1.05 -11.60 -5.04
CA TYR A 69 -1.51 -10.32 -5.53
C TYR A 69 -1.79 -9.39 -4.35
N ASP A 70 -1.09 -8.26 -4.34
CA ASP A 70 -1.44 -7.10 -3.54
C ASP A 70 -1.35 -5.85 -4.40
N GLN A 71 -2.14 -4.83 -4.07
CA GLN A 71 -2.13 -3.57 -4.80
C GLN A 71 -0.75 -2.91 -4.79
N GLN A 72 -0.06 -2.92 -3.65
CA GLN A 72 1.27 -2.33 -3.51
C GLN A 72 2.31 -3.10 -4.32
N ASN A 73 2.24 -4.43 -4.29
CA ASN A 73 3.11 -5.28 -5.11
C ASN A 73 2.90 -5.00 -6.61
N CYS A 74 1.65 -4.89 -7.04
CA CYS A 74 1.31 -4.52 -8.42
C CYS A 74 1.89 -3.15 -8.82
N LEU A 75 1.71 -2.15 -7.95
CA LEU A 75 2.25 -0.81 -8.17
C LEU A 75 3.79 -0.81 -8.19
N SER A 76 4.44 -1.66 -7.39
CA SER A 76 5.89 -1.81 -7.38
C SER A 76 6.44 -2.36 -8.70
N GLU A 77 5.81 -3.40 -9.27
CA GLU A 77 6.20 -3.90 -10.60
C GLU A 77 5.96 -2.86 -11.70
N CYS A 78 4.84 -2.15 -11.61
CA CYS A 78 4.49 -1.07 -12.51
C CYS A 78 5.50 0.08 -12.47
N LEU A 79 5.86 0.53 -11.27
CA LEU A 79 6.88 1.56 -11.06
C LEU A 79 8.24 1.10 -11.57
N THR A 80 8.59 -0.18 -11.37
CA THR A 80 9.83 -0.76 -11.90
C THR A 80 9.86 -0.68 -13.42
N ASN A 81 8.78 -1.13 -14.08
CA ASN A 81 8.69 -1.11 -15.53
C ASN A 81 8.75 0.33 -16.09
N TYR A 82 8.04 1.25 -15.43
CA TYR A 82 8.07 2.67 -15.77
C TYR A 82 9.47 3.28 -15.60
N SER A 83 10.14 2.97 -14.50
CA SER A 83 11.50 3.44 -14.20
C SER A 83 12.50 2.93 -15.23
N TYR A 84 12.41 1.64 -15.58
CA TYR A 84 13.24 1.03 -16.61
C TYR A 84 13.01 1.67 -17.98
N ALA A 85 11.75 1.86 -18.40
CA ALA A 85 11.43 2.47 -19.69
C ALA A 85 11.88 3.94 -19.81
N LYS A 86 12.05 4.65 -18.68
CA LYS A 86 12.40 6.07 -18.66
C LYS A 86 13.89 6.33 -18.41
N CYS A 87 14.52 5.52 -17.55
CA CYS A 87 15.88 5.73 -17.08
C CYS A 87 16.85 4.64 -17.56
N ASP A 88 16.38 3.65 -18.32
CA ASP A 88 17.12 2.46 -18.78
C ASP A 88 17.76 1.63 -17.64
N CYS A 89 17.33 1.85 -16.41
CA CYS A 89 17.79 1.16 -15.21
C CYS A 89 16.72 1.18 -14.12
N VAL A 90 16.88 0.32 -13.12
CA VAL A 90 15.95 0.21 -11.97
C VAL A 90 16.68 0.51 -10.66
N GLY A 91 15.93 0.94 -9.64
CA GLY A 91 16.47 1.07 -8.29
C GLY A 91 16.85 -0.29 -7.71
N PHE A 92 17.90 -0.34 -6.88
CA PHE A 92 18.36 -1.61 -6.28
C PHE A 92 17.28 -2.31 -5.42
N TYR A 93 16.34 -1.54 -4.87
CA TYR A 93 15.23 -2.03 -4.03
C TYR A 93 13.99 -2.43 -4.85
N MET A 94 13.98 -2.19 -6.16
CA MET A 94 12.85 -2.50 -7.04
C MET A 94 12.89 -3.97 -7.47
N PRO A 95 11.74 -4.65 -7.64
CA PRO A 95 11.70 -6.03 -8.14
C PRO A 95 12.19 -6.11 -9.60
N HIS A 96 13.20 -6.93 -9.88
CA HIS A 96 13.77 -7.04 -11.23
C HIS A 96 14.31 -8.44 -11.55
N SER A 97 14.49 -8.73 -12.85
CA SER A 97 15.09 -9.99 -13.30
C SER A 97 16.61 -9.92 -13.30
N ARG A 98 17.28 -11.08 -13.30
CA ARG A 98 18.75 -11.12 -13.46
C ARG A 98 19.15 -10.46 -14.77
N GLY A 99 20.15 -9.58 -14.72
CA GLY A 99 20.65 -8.84 -15.88
C GLY A 99 19.97 -7.48 -16.12
N THR A 100 18.92 -7.12 -15.37
CA THR A 100 18.39 -5.76 -15.41
C THR A 100 19.41 -4.78 -14.79
N PRO A 101 19.82 -3.72 -15.50
CA PRO A 101 20.78 -2.74 -15.00
C PRO A 101 20.24 -1.99 -13.77
N ILE A 102 21.06 -1.92 -12.72
CA ILE A 102 20.75 -1.18 -11.50
C ILE A 102 21.30 0.24 -11.64
N CYS A 103 20.48 1.24 -11.33
CA CYS A 103 20.88 2.63 -11.42
C CYS A 103 21.97 2.97 -10.40
N GLY A 104 23.05 3.59 -10.87
CA GLY A 104 24.06 4.22 -10.03
C GLY A 104 23.66 5.63 -9.59
N PRO A 105 24.55 6.33 -8.84
CA PRO A 105 24.29 7.69 -8.35
C PRO A 105 23.96 8.71 -9.45
N GLY A 106 24.54 8.56 -10.65
CA GLY A 106 24.29 9.46 -11.79
C GLY A 106 22.85 9.46 -12.30
N SER A 107 22.10 8.37 -12.10
CA SER A 107 20.69 8.25 -12.50
C SER A 107 19.71 8.53 -11.35
N ALA A 108 20.20 8.99 -10.19
CA ALA A 108 19.38 9.22 -9.00
C ALA A 108 18.28 10.26 -9.25
N GLU A 109 18.58 11.32 -9.98
CA GLU A 109 17.60 12.34 -10.35
C GLU A 109 16.53 11.79 -11.30
N CYS A 110 16.92 10.94 -12.25
CA CYS A 110 15.99 10.29 -13.17
C CYS A 110 15.03 9.40 -12.39
N LEU A 111 15.54 8.53 -11.50
CA LEU A 111 14.70 7.66 -10.67
C LEU A 111 13.73 8.45 -9.78
N ARG A 112 14.19 9.54 -9.15
CA ARG A 112 13.34 10.42 -8.34
C ARG A 112 12.22 11.03 -9.18
N THR A 113 12.56 11.54 -10.36
CA THR A 113 11.61 12.15 -11.29
C THR A 113 10.63 11.12 -11.84
N ALA A 114 11.11 9.93 -12.19
CA ALA A 114 10.28 8.83 -12.66
C ALA A 114 9.28 8.39 -11.59
N LYS A 115 9.73 8.21 -10.34
CA LYS A 115 8.87 7.89 -9.21
C LYS A 115 7.78 8.94 -9.00
N ASN A 116 8.15 10.22 -8.97
CA ASN A 116 7.21 11.32 -8.78
C ASN A 116 6.17 11.39 -9.90
N GLU A 117 6.60 11.34 -11.17
CA GLU A 117 5.70 11.36 -12.31
C GLU A 117 4.77 10.15 -12.34
N PHE A 118 5.27 8.96 -11.97
CA PHE A 118 4.46 7.75 -11.88
C PHE A 118 3.30 7.91 -10.90
N PHE A 119 3.58 8.36 -9.66
CA PHE A 119 2.53 8.54 -8.65
C PHE A 119 1.55 9.67 -8.98
N ILE A 120 2.03 10.76 -9.60
CA ILE A 120 1.15 11.82 -10.10
C ILE A 120 0.21 11.25 -11.16
N ALA A 121 0.74 10.53 -12.15
CA ALA A 121 -0.06 9.97 -13.24
C ALA A 121 -1.05 8.89 -12.76
N ASP A 122 -0.67 8.05 -11.79
CA ASP A 122 -1.58 7.07 -11.18
C ASP A 122 -2.75 7.75 -10.44
N SER A 123 -2.46 8.82 -9.69
CA SER A 123 -3.49 9.59 -8.99
C SER A 123 -4.45 10.30 -9.97
N GLU A 124 -3.94 10.85 -11.07
CA GLU A 124 -4.74 11.51 -12.11
C GLU A 124 -5.63 10.51 -12.86
N LEU A 125 -5.16 9.28 -13.08
CA LEU A 125 -5.97 8.21 -13.66
C LEU A 125 -7.16 7.85 -12.77
N GLN A 126 -6.98 7.81 -11.45
CA GLN A 126 -8.10 7.57 -10.52
C GLN A 126 -9.13 8.72 -10.56
N LEU A 127 -8.66 9.97 -10.66
CA LEU A 127 -9.53 11.15 -10.76
C LEU A 127 -10.24 11.27 -12.12
N GLU A 128 -9.59 10.92 -13.23
CA GLU A 128 -10.22 10.88 -14.55
C GLU A 128 -11.27 9.77 -14.63
N ASN A 129 -10.99 8.58 -14.08
CA ASN A 129 -11.99 7.51 -14.01
C ASN A 129 -13.21 7.93 -13.18
N TYR A 130 -12.99 8.59 -12.03
CA TYR A 130 -14.06 9.18 -11.23
C TYR A 130 -14.86 10.25 -12.00
N LYS A 131 -14.16 11.18 -12.68
CA LYS A 131 -14.81 12.22 -13.49
C LYS A 131 -15.59 11.65 -14.67
N LYS A 132 -15.14 10.55 -15.27
CA LYS A 132 -15.80 9.88 -16.39
C LYS A 132 -17.05 9.10 -15.96
N GLU A 133 -17.04 8.53 -14.75
CA GLU A 133 -18.23 7.94 -14.11
C GLU A 133 -19.25 9.03 -13.70
N VAL A 134 -18.80 10.23 -13.35
CA VAL A 134 -19.65 11.39 -13.02
C VAL A 134 -20.15 12.16 -14.25
N SER A 135 -19.35 12.31 -15.30
CA SER A 135 -19.72 13.05 -16.53
C SER A 135 -20.77 12.33 -17.37
N LEU A 136 -20.97 11.02 -17.17
CA LEU A 136 -22.11 10.29 -17.74
C LEU A 136 -23.47 10.75 -17.19
N ARG A 137 -23.50 11.69 -16.23
CA ARG A 137 -24.74 12.26 -15.65
C ARG A 137 -24.90 13.77 -15.82
N MET A 138 -24.00 14.47 -16.51
CA MET A 138 -24.08 15.94 -16.56
C MET A 138 -23.36 16.53 -17.78
N ASP A 139 -23.99 16.37 -18.95
CA ASP A 139 -23.67 17.18 -20.13
C ASP A 139 -24.59 18.40 -20.16
N SER A 140 -24.14 19.51 -19.60
CA SER A 140 -24.45 20.86 -20.11
C SER A 140 -23.68 21.93 -19.33
N MET A 141 -23.29 22.96 -20.08
CA MET A 141 -22.73 24.24 -19.64
C MET A 141 -21.20 24.33 -19.48
N SER A 142 -20.62 24.80 -20.59
CA SER A 142 -20.08 26.16 -20.75
C SER A 142 -18.58 26.26 -20.96
N GLY A 143 -18.27 26.93 -22.08
CA GLY A 143 -16.93 27.23 -22.53
C GLY A 143 -16.19 28.11 -21.55
N VAL A 144 -14.98 27.66 -21.20
CA VAL A 144 -13.94 28.48 -20.57
C VAL A 144 -12.68 28.29 -21.43
N PRO A 145 -12.02 29.39 -21.89
CA PRO A 145 -10.77 29.27 -22.63
C PRO A 145 -9.68 28.81 -21.67
N ARG A 146 -9.19 27.58 -21.84
CA ARG A 146 -8.07 27.04 -21.06
C ARG A 146 -6.75 27.44 -21.69
N GLU A 147 -6.00 28.32 -21.03
CA GLU A 147 -4.57 28.51 -21.28
C GLU A 147 -3.85 27.17 -21.18
N ARG A 148 -3.31 26.70 -22.31
CA ARG A 148 -2.54 25.46 -22.38
C ARG A 148 -1.11 25.73 -21.89
N LYS A 149 -0.88 25.67 -20.59
CA LYS A 149 0.47 25.37 -20.10
C LYS A 149 0.84 24.00 -20.65
N GLN A 150 1.84 23.97 -21.51
CA GLN A 150 2.32 22.76 -22.18
C GLN A 150 3.09 21.90 -21.16
N PHE A 151 2.34 21.27 -20.26
CA PHE A 151 2.84 20.13 -19.50
C PHE A 151 3.24 19.07 -20.52
N ARG A 152 4.51 18.68 -20.55
CA ARG A 152 4.97 17.50 -21.29
C ARG A 152 4.02 16.37 -20.90
N LYS A 153 3.27 15.83 -21.88
CA LYS A 153 2.35 14.71 -21.67
C LYS A 153 3.16 13.55 -21.09
N VAL A 154 3.10 13.37 -19.78
CA VAL A 154 3.68 12.21 -19.11
C VAL A 154 3.00 11.00 -19.73
N ALA A 155 3.79 10.07 -20.29
CA ALA A 155 3.26 8.83 -20.82
C ALA A 155 2.55 8.09 -19.67
N LYS A 156 1.21 8.06 -19.71
CA LYS A 156 0.40 7.46 -18.62
C LYS A 156 0.78 5.99 -18.47
N PRO A 157 1.23 5.55 -17.29
CA PRO A 157 1.48 4.14 -17.06
C PRO A 157 0.15 3.38 -17.15
N LYS A 158 0.05 2.41 -18.05
CA LYS A 158 -1.13 1.53 -18.20
C LYS A 158 -1.13 0.48 -17.09
N CYS A 159 -1.38 0.90 -15.85
CA CYS A 159 -1.36 0.03 -14.68
C CYS A 159 -2.79 -0.18 -14.16
N ASN A 160 -3.28 -1.42 -14.22
CA ASN A 160 -4.64 -1.75 -13.77
C ASN A 160 -4.66 -2.21 -12.30
N CYS A 161 -3.93 -1.59 -11.38
CA CYS A 161 -3.75 -2.12 -10.01
C CYS A 161 -4.97 -1.87 -9.10
N LEU A 162 -6.04 -2.65 -9.27
CA LEU A 162 -7.18 -2.67 -8.34
C LEU A 162 -6.77 -3.25 -6.97
N PRO A 163 -7.45 -2.88 -5.87
CA PRO A 163 -7.19 -3.47 -4.56
C PRO A 163 -7.46 -4.99 -4.55
N SER A 164 -6.87 -5.69 -3.58
CA SER A 164 -7.18 -7.11 -3.33
C SER A 164 -8.55 -7.24 -2.65
N CYS A 165 -9.34 -8.25 -3.07
CA CYS A 165 -10.66 -8.51 -2.47
C CYS A 165 -10.57 -9.07 -1.04
N HIS A 166 -9.44 -9.72 -0.72
CA HIS A 166 -9.05 -10.06 0.65
C HIS A 166 -7.85 -9.19 1.00
N SER A 167 -7.93 -8.45 2.11
CA SER A 167 -6.82 -7.61 2.56
C SER A 167 -6.58 -7.79 4.04
N LEU A 168 -5.30 -7.79 4.42
CA LEU A 168 -4.84 -7.85 5.80
C LEU A 168 -3.86 -6.70 6.01
N SER A 169 -4.26 -5.76 6.86
CA SER A 169 -3.47 -4.59 7.23
C SER A 169 -3.28 -4.53 8.74
N TYR A 170 -2.31 -3.75 9.20
CA TYR A 170 -2.00 -3.61 10.62
C TYR A 170 -2.08 -2.14 11.02
N ASP A 171 -2.97 -1.86 11.96
CA ASP A 171 -2.95 -0.61 12.70
C ASP A 171 -1.96 -0.75 13.85
N VAL A 172 -1.22 0.33 14.13
CA VAL A 172 -0.16 0.33 15.12
C VAL A 172 -0.39 1.47 16.10
N GLU A 173 -0.41 1.13 17.38
CA GLU A 173 -0.44 2.10 18.48
C GLU A 173 0.88 2.01 19.27
N THR A 174 1.59 3.13 19.35
CA THR A 174 2.91 3.19 20.01
C THR A 174 2.80 3.88 21.36
N SER A 175 3.44 3.31 22.38
CA SER A 175 3.71 3.97 23.66
C SER A 175 5.22 3.98 23.92
N GLN A 176 5.73 5.11 24.39
CA GLN A 176 7.18 5.35 24.51
C GLN A 176 7.50 5.73 25.95
N ILE A 177 8.59 5.20 26.50
CA ILE A 177 9.10 5.55 27.81
C ILE A 177 10.62 5.64 27.79
N LYS A 178 11.16 6.63 28.49
CA LYS A 178 12.61 6.73 28.70
C LYS A 178 13.09 5.51 29.46
N TRP A 179 14.11 4.84 28.93
CA TRP A 179 14.58 3.58 29.50
C TRP A 179 16.05 3.68 29.89
N ASN A 180 16.31 3.53 31.20
CA ASN A 180 17.65 3.43 31.72
C ASN A 180 18.16 2.00 31.57
N TRP A 181 18.77 1.72 30.41
CA TRP A 181 19.28 0.41 30.08
C TRP A 181 20.37 -0.08 31.05
N HIS A 182 21.23 0.81 31.56
CA HIS A 182 22.32 0.42 32.48
C HIS A 182 21.80 -0.30 33.73
N ASN A 183 20.74 0.21 34.34
CA ASN A 183 20.16 -0.40 35.53
C ASN A 183 19.48 -1.72 35.17
N ASP A 184 18.73 -1.75 34.08
CA ASP A 184 17.98 -2.94 33.63
C ASP A 184 18.91 -4.13 33.36
N PHE A 185 20.01 -3.92 32.63
CA PHE A 185 21.00 -4.96 32.33
C PHE A 185 21.80 -5.41 33.55
N LYS A 186 22.06 -4.51 34.52
CA LYS A 186 22.66 -4.88 35.81
C LYS A 186 21.80 -5.90 36.57
N TYR A 187 20.48 -5.78 36.48
CA TYR A 187 19.55 -6.72 37.12
C TYR A 187 19.28 -7.97 36.27
N SER A 188 19.35 -7.90 34.92
CA SER A 188 19.16 -9.07 34.05
C SER A 188 20.38 -10.01 34.01
N GLY A 189 21.56 -9.52 34.37
CA GLY A 189 22.81 -10.28 34.31
C GLY A 189 23.42 -10.37 32.91
N GLU A 190 22.88 -9.63 31.94
CA GLU A 190 23.43 -9.55 30.58
C GLU A 190 24.59 -8.55 30.54
N THR A 191 25.76 -9.00 30.08
CA THR A 191 26.94 -8.14 29.92
C THR A 191 27.01 -7.63 28.48
N ILE A 192 26.76 -6.33 28.30
CA ILE A 192 26.88 -5.68 26.99
C ILE A 192 28.26 -5.05 26.87
N ASN A 193 29.10 -5.61 26.00
CA ASN A 193 30.42 -5.09 25.63
C ASN A 193 30.32 -3.90 24.64
N SER A 194 29.50 -2.90 24.95
CA SER A 194 29.35 -1.72 24.08
C SER A 194 29.75 -0.46 24.84
N THR A 195 30.96 0.02 24.59
CA THR A 195 31.50 1.23 25.21
C THR A 195 30.90 2.52 24.66
N THR A 196 30.22 2.51 23.51
CA THR A 196 29.65 3.73 22.92
C THR A 196 28.56 3.41 21.89
N SER A 197 27.32 3.28 22.33
CA SER A 197 26.10 3.64 21.57
C SER A 197 24.91 3.33 22.46
N GLY A 198 24.01 4.30 22.65
CA GLY A 198 22.80 4.10 23.45
C GLY A 198 21.93 2.99 22.87
N ILE A 199 21.24 2.28 23.76
CA ILE A 199 20.44 1.09 23.44
C ILE A 199 18.96 1.47 23.38
N SER A 200 18.24 0.91 22.42
CA SER A 200 16.78 1.05 22.33
C SER A 200 16.13 -0.30 22.55
N ARG A 201 14.95 -0.32 23.18
CA ARG A 201 14.17 -1.55 23.37
C ARG A 201 12.84 -1.45 22.65
N LEU A 202 12.55 -2.42 21.79
CA LEU A 202 11.28 -2.54 21.08
C LEU A 202 10.49 -3.72 21.65
N ARG A 203 9.24 -3.49 22.04
CA ARG A 203 8.30 -4.55 22.41
C ARG A 203 7.13 -4.51 21.44
N VAL A 204 6.91 -5.56 20.67
CA VAL A 204 5.78 -5.69 19.74
C VAL A 204 4.82 -6.76 20.26
N TYR A 205 3.53 -6.46 20.35
CA TYR A 205 2.50 -7.40 20.80
C TYR A 205 1.15 -7.13 20.13
N PHE A 206 0.27 -8.13 20.09
CA PHE A 206 -1.09 -7.94 19.61
C PHE A 206 -1.92 -7.21 20.66
N LYS A 207 -2.65 -6.16 20.25
CA LYS A 207 -3.49 -5.36 21.14
C LYS A 207 -4.63 -6.18 21.75
N ASP A 208 -5.23 -7.04 20.93
CA ASP A 208 -6.38 -7.87 21.26
C ASP A 208 -6.03 -9.35 20.99
N TRP A 209 -6.52 -10.28 21.82
CA TRP A 209 -6.31 -11.73 21.64
C TRP A 209 -7.08 -12.30 20.44
N GLN A 210 -8.15 -11.62 20.03
CA GLN A 210 -8.97 -11.94 18.87
C GLN A 210 -9.15 -10.66 18.05
N PHE A 211 -9.13 -10.76 16.73
CA PHE A 211 -9.40 -9.64 15.85
C PHE A 211 -10.70 -9.89 15.08
N MET A 212 -11.44 -8.80 14.83
CA MET A 212 -12.67 -8.85 14.03
C MET A 212 -12.32 -8.64 12.56
N SER A 213 -12.81 -9.52 11.69
CA SER A 213 -12.78 -9.30 10.25
C SER A 213 -14.05 -8.60 9.78
N SER A 214 -13.92 -7.64 8.89
CA SER A 214 -15.05 -7.10 8.14
C SER A 214 -15.28 -7.93 6.89
N GLU A 215 -16.54 -8.18 6.54
CA GLU A 215 -16.91 -8.88 5.32
C GLU A 215 -17.76 -7.98 4.43
N ARG A 216 -17.45 -7.97 3.13
CA ARG A 216 -18.26 -7.30 2.12
C ARG A 216 -19.25 -8.32 1.55
N ASN A 217 -20.53 -8.04 1.74
CA ASN A 217 -21.66 -8.86 1.28
C ASN A 217 -22.47 -8.13 0.20
N GLU A 218 -23.17 -8.92 -0.62
CA GLU A 218 -24.16 -8.39 -1.55
C GLU A 218 -25.28 -7.67 -0.78
N LEU A 219 -25.69 -6.49 -1.26
CA LEU A 219 -26.72 -5.69 -0.58
C LEU A 219 -28.13 -6.23 -0.85
N TYR A 220 -28.37 -6.68 -2.08
CA TYR A 220 -29.58 -7.36 -2.52
C TYR A 220 -29.19 -8.44 -3.51
N GLY A 221 -29.55 -9.69 -3.23
CA GLY A 221 -29.45 -10.76 -4.22
C GLY A 221 -30.52 -10.62 -5.30
N GLU A 222 -30.34 -11.25 -6.46
CA GLU A 222 -31.33 -11.27 -7.55
C GLU A 222 -32.72 -11.70 -7.05
N SER A 223 -32.77 -12.75 -6.24
CA SER A 223 -34.03 -13.26 -5.68
C SER A 223 -34.73 -12.27 -4.75
N GLU A 224 -33.97 -11.52 -3.96
CA GLU A 224 -34.51 -10.54 -3.01
C GLU A 224 -35.00 -9.29 -3.74
N PHE A 225 -34.27 -8.85 -4.77
CA PHE A 225 -34.72 -7.77 -5.65
C PHE A 225 -36.06 -8.11 -6.30
N TRP A 226 -36.18 -9.30 -6.92
CA TRP A 226 -37.43 -9.71 -7.56
C TRP A 226 -38.56 -9.97 -6.55
N ALA A 227 -38.26 -10.46 -5.36
CA ALA A 227 -39.25 -10.60 -4.29
C ALA A 227 -39.79 -9.24 -3.83
N ASN A 228 -38.91 -8.24 -3.67
CA ASN A 228 -39.29 -6.88 -3.28
C ASN A 228 -40.12 -6.19 -4.37
N CYS A 229 -39.76 -6.35 -5.65
CA CYS A 229 -40.60 -5.86 -6.75
C CYS A 229 -41.94 -6.60 -6.81
N GLY A 230 -41.94 -7.93 -6.68
CA GLY A 230 -43.14 -8.75 -6.70
C GLY A 230 -44.14 -8.40 -5.58
N GLY A 231 -43.65 -8.12 -4.37
CA GLY A 231 -44.48 -7.68 -3.26
C GLY A 231 -45.01 -6.25 -3.38
N LEU A 232 -44.39 -5.40 -4.22
CA LEU A 232 -44.85 -4.04 -4.48
C LEU A 232 -45.93 -3.98 -5.59
N PHE A 233 -45.86 -4.90 -6.56
CA PHE A 233 -46.75 -4.93 -7.72
C PHE A 233 -47.87 -5.99 -7.65
N GLY A 234 -47.90 -6.82 -6.62
CA GLY A 234 -48.92 -7.87 -6.38
C GLY A 234 -49.93 -7.46 -5.32
#